data_AF-A0A9D9C3J1-F1
#
_entry.id   AF-A0A9D9C3J1-F1
#
_cell.length_a   1.000
_cell.length_b   1.000
_cell.length_c   1.000
_cell.angle_alpha   90.00
_cell.angle_beta   90.00
_cell.angle_gamma   90.00
#
_symmetry.space_group_name_H-M   'P 1'
#
loop_
_entity.id
_entity.type
_entity.pdbx_description
1 polymer ?
#
loop_
_entity_poly.entity_id
_entity_poly.type
_entity_poly.pdbx_seq_one_letter_code
_entity_poly.pdbx_strand_id
1 'polypeptide(L)'
;WAENQDTACNNIITYSHDREISESGLIDIIEARYEEILYNIWAQLEDDNEKLTSGIVFTGGAAQIRHLTDAFSYITKCGKQTRVVKGLPGDISTAGGVFVPDNGRLNSILALLLHGDQNCIVHITAPITPAVEEVPSGEDCPTADPATNSNSLDEGSSSSEGVAQAPTEDAPKKKRSIWELFKRALTDEEETTIS
;
A
#
# COMPACT_ATOMS: atom_id res chain seq x y z
N TRP A 1 12.96 -14.61 7.81
CA TRP A 1 11.88 -15.62 7.86
C TRP A 1 12.40 -17.00 7.44
N ALA A 2 13.71 -17.17 7.27
CA ALA A 2 14.28 -18.28 6.51
C ALA A 2 15.13 -19.26 7.33
N GLU A 3 15.28 -19.08 8.65
CA GLU A 3 16.11 -19.99 9.44
C GLU A 3 15.58 -21.44 9.52
N ASN A 4 14.37 -21.74 9.05
CA ASN A 4 13.74 -23.07 9.19
C ASN A 4 13.00 -23.58 7.94
N GLN A 5 13.43 -23.28 6.71
CA GLN A 5 12.73 -23.82 5.52
C GLN A 5 12.76 -25.36 5.44
N ASP A 6 13.81 -26.00 5.96
CA ASP A 6 13.90 -27.46 6.04
C ASP A 6 12.95 -28.07 7.09
N THR A 7 12.43 -27.27 8.04
CA THR A 7 11.42 -27.70 9.02
C THR A 7 10.00 -27.32 8.57
N ALA A 8 9.85 -26.26 7.78
CA ALA A 8 8.57 -25.73 7.29
C ALA A 8 7.89 -26.62 6.23
N CYS A 9 8.63 -27.52 5.58
CA CYS A 9 8.07 -28.43 4.58
C CYS A 9 7.12 -29.50 5.16
N ASN A 10 7.17 -29.73 6.49
CA ASN A 10 6.35 -30.75 7.17
C ASN A 10 5.30 -30.16 8.12
N ASN A 11 5.23 -28.83 8.24
CA ASN A 11 4.36 -28.19 9.20
C ASN A 11 3.01 -27.83 8.56
N ILE A 12 1.92 -28.29 9.17
CA ILE A 12 0.55 -28.01 8.71
C ILE A 12 -0.07 -26.98 9.64
N ILE A 13 -0.59 -25.89 9.05
CA ILE A 13 -1.26 -24.81 9.77
C ILE A 13 -2.77 -25.02 9.61
N THR A 14 -3.47 -25.18 10.73
CA THR A 14 -4.94 -25.32 10.77
C THR A 14 -5.60 -23.97 11.08
N TYR A 15 -6.59 -23.59 10.26
CA TYR A 15 -7.38 -22.37 10.44
C TYR A 15 -8.68 -22.64 11.24
N SER A 16 -9.36 -21.56 11.63
CA SER A 16 -10.58 -21.58 12.46
C SER A 16 -11.81 -22.31 11.87
N HIS A 17 -11.70 -22.93 10.69
CA HIS A 17 -12.76 -23.65 9.99
C HIS A 17 -12.25 -25.02 9.47
N ASP A 18 -11.31 -25.64 10.19
CA ASP A 18 -10.70 -26.94 9.84
C ASP A 18 -10.08 -26.99 8.43
N ARG A 19 -9.72 -25.82 7.89
CA ARG A 19 -8.92 -25.72 6.66
C ARG A 19 -7.46 -25.86 7.03
N GLU A 20 -6.75 -26.68 6.27
CA GLU A 20 -5.33 -26.93 6.47
C GLU A 20 -4.54 -26.40 5.27
N ILE A 21 -3.43 -25.73 5.56
CA ILE A 21 -2.43 -25.35 4.55
C ILE A 21 -1.05 -25.78 5.04
N SER A 22 -0.19 -26.22 4.13
CA SER A 22 1.22 -26.38 4.46
C SER A 22 1.85 -25.02 4.73
N GLU A 23 2.76 -24.95 5.70
CA GLU A 23 3.51 -23.72 5.99
C GLU A 23 4.29 -23.25 4.75
N SER A 24 4.92 -24.16 4.01
CA SER A 24 5.54 -23.86 2.72
C SER A 24 4.57 -23.25 1.71
N GLY A 25 3.36 -23.79 1.59
CA GLY A 25 2.35 -23.25 0.66
C GLY A 25 1.90 -21.84 1.05
N LEU A 26 1.78 -21.57 2.35
CA LEU A 26 1.48 -20.22 2.83
C LEU A 26 2.63 -19.25 2.55
N ILE A 27 3.88 -19.68 2.77
CA ILE A 27 5.07 -18.87 2.47
C ILE A 27 5.10 -18.51 0.99
N ASP A 28 4.89 -19.49 0.09
CA ASP A 28 4.87 -19.25 -1.36
C ASP A 28 3.80 -18.21 -1.76
N ILE A 29 2.61 -18.27 -1.15
CA ILE A 29 1.55 -17.30 -1.40
C ILE A 29 1.95 -15.90 -0.90
N ILE A 30 2.49 -15.80 0.32
CA ILE A 30 2.94 -14.52 0.89
C ILE A 30 4.06 -13.92 0.05
N GLU A 31 5.01 -14.75 -0.38
CA GLU A 31 6.14 -14.38 -1.22
C GLU A 31 5.68 -13.82 -2.57
N ALA A 32 4.79 -14.53 -3.26
CA ALA A 32 4.23 -14.11 -4.54
C ALA A 32 3.46 -12.78 -4.43
N ARG A 33 2.66 -12.62 -3.37
CA ARG A 33 1.92 -11.37 -3.11
C ARG A 33 2.85 -10.21 -2.81
N TYR A 34 3.95 -10.48 -2.13
CA TYR A 34 4.92 -9.46 -1.86
C TYR A 34 5.62 -8.97 -3.13
N GLU A 35 6.04 -9.88 -4.03
CA GLU A 35 6.59 -9.46 -5.32
C GLU A 35 5.60 -8.64 -6.12
N GLU A 36 4.36 -9.12 -6.21
CA GLU A 36 3.29 -8.43 -6.94
C GLU A 36 3.14 -6.97 -6.46
N ILE A 37 3.10 -6.75 -5.15
CA ILE A 37 2.99 -5.42 -4.57
C ILE A 37 4.22 -4.56 -4.91
N LEU A 38 5.43 -5.09 -4.78
CA LEU A 38 6.65 -4.32 -5.07
C LEU A 38 6.77 -3.97 -6.56
N TYR A 39 6.41 -4.88 -7.47
CA TYR A 39 6.35 -4.60 -8.89
C TYR A 39 5.28 -3.56 -9.24
N ASN A 40 4.12 -3.63 -8.61
CA ASN A 40 3.05 -2.65 -8.83
C ASN A 40 3.47 -1.24 -8.36
N ILE A 41 4.19 -1.15 -7.24
CA ILE A 41 4.76 0.13 -6.78
C ILE A 41 5.81 0.64 -7.76
N TRP A 42 6.73 -0.23 -8.21
CA TRP A 42 7.76 0.17 -9.14
C TRP A 42 7.20 0.68 -10.46
N ALA A 43 6.20 -0.02 -11.02
CA ALA A 43 5.53 0.40 -12.24
C ALA A 43 4.92 1.80 -12.15
N GLN A 44 4.48 2.24 -10.96
CA GLN A 44 3.97 3.60 -10.74
C GLN A 44 5.08 4.65 -10.61
N LEU A 45 6.28 4.23 -10.22
CA LEU A 45 7.41 5.13 -9.96
C LEU A 45 8.38 5.21 -11.13
N GLU A 46 8.35 4.28 -12.09
CA GLU A 46 9.30 4.20 -13.20
C GLU A 46 9.34 5.49 -14.03
N ASP A 47 8.18 6.05 -14.35
CA ASP A 47 8.05 7.31 -15.12
C ASP A 47 8.59 8.53 -14.37
N ASP A 48 8.51 8.53 -13.03
CA ASP A 48 8.94 9.64 -12.17
C ASP A 48 10.27 9.37 -11.45
N ASN A 49 10.96 8.28 -11.79
CA ASN A 49 12.14 7.81 -11.06
C ASN A 49 13.23 8.89 -10.97
N GLU A 50 13.45 9.66 -12.03
CA GLU A 50 14.44 10.75 -12.01
C GLU A 50 14.09 11.86 -11.01
N LYS A 51 12.80 12.13 -10.78
CA LYS A 51 12.30 13.18 -9.87
C LYS A 51 12.39 12.78 -8.40
N LEU A 52 12.57 11.49 -8.10
CA LEU A 52 12.71 10.97 -6.74
C LEU A 52 14.14 11.20 -6.20
N THR A 53 14.56 12.46 -6.01
CA THR A 53 15.89 12.79 -5.47
C THR A 53 16.01 12.40 -4.00
N SER A 54 14.92 12.53 -3.23
CA SER A 54 14.85 12.19 -1.81
C SER A 54 14.56 10.71 -1.54
N GLY A 55 14.40 9.91 -2.60
CA GLY A 55 14.12 8.48 -2.49
C GLY A 55 12.67 8.15 -2.10
N ILE A 56 12.48 6.95 -1.55
CA ILE A 56 11.18 6.34 -1.26
C ILE A 56 11.06 6.07 0.23
N VAL A 57 9.86 6.30 0.78
CA VAL A 57 9.55 6.07 2.20
C VAL A 57 8.42 5.07 2.33
N PHE A 58 8.69 3.94 2.97
CA PHE A 58 7.67 2.99 3.41
C PHE A 58 7.18 3.34 4.81
N THR A 59 5.86 3.39 4.98
CA THR A 59 5.19 3.74 6.24
C THR A 59 3.92 2.89 6.41
N GLY A 60 3.16 3.08 7.48
CA GLY A 60 1.94 2.31 7.72
C GLY A 60 2.26 0.85 8.07
N GLY A 61 1.37 -0.07 7.68
CA GLY A 61 1.55 -1.50 7.93
C GLY A 61 2.77 -2.12 7.23
N ALA A 62 3.19 -1.54 6.10
CA ALA A 62 4.39 -1.98 5.38
C ALA A 62 5.67 -1.81 6.22
N ALA A 63 5.66 -0.89 7.20
CA ALA A 63 6.81 -0.64 8.05
C ALA A 63 7.20 -1.82 8.95
N GLN A 64 6.32 -2.81 9.11
CA GLN A 64 6.58 -4.03 9.88
C GLN A 64 7.19 -5.17 9.04
N ILE A 65 7.30 -4.99 7.72
CA ILE A 65 7.88 -6.00 6.83
C ILE A 65 9.41 -5.98 6.96
N ARG A 66 10.00 -7.15 7.24
CA ARG A 66 11.46 -7.30 7.38
C ARG A 66 12.13 -7.24 6.01
N HIS A 67 13.28 -6.60 5.93
CA HIS A 67 14.10 -6.47 4.71
C HIS A 67 13.37 -5.81 3.53
N LEU A 68 12.37 -4.96 3.80
CA LEU A 68 11.57 -4.31 2.76
C LEU A 68 12.40 -3.37 1.89
N THR A 69 13.35 -2.64 2.49
CA THR A 69 14.29 -1.78 1.76
C THR A 69 15.13 -2.58 0.78
N ASP A 70 15.63 -3.73 1.23
CA ASP A 70 16.59 -4.54 0.50
C ASP A 70 15.90 -5.28 -0.64
N ALA A 71 14.71 -5.84 -0.38
CA ALA A 71 13.89 -6.50 -1.40
C ALA A 71 13.47 -5.52 -2.50
N PHE A 72 13.04 -4.31 -2.11
CA PHE A 72 12.69 -3.28 -3.08
C PHE A 72 13.88 -2.83 -3.92
N SER A 73 15.03 -2.59 -3.27
CA SER A 73 16.29 -2.26 -3.96
C SER A 73 16.71 -3.35 -4.94
N TYR A 74 16.61 -4.62 -4.53
CA TYR A 74 16.98 -5.77 -5.36
C TYR A 74 16.10 -5.91 -6.60
N ILE A 75 14.77 -5.75 -6.46
CA ILE A 75 13.81 -5.88 -7.56
C ILE A 75 13.95 -4.73 -8.57
N THR A 76 13.98 -3.50 -8.06
CA THR A 76 13.92 -2.30 -8.90
C THR A 76 15.28 -1.93 -9.48
N LYS A 77 16.37 -2.38 -8.84
CA LYS A 77 17.74 -1.92 -9.11
C LYS A 77 17.83 -0.40 -9.12
N CYS A 78 16.92 0.28 -8.43
CA CYS A 78 16.92 1.71 -8.35
C CYS A 78 18.03 2.13 -7.38
N GLY A 79 18.95 2.97 -7.84
CA GLY A 79 19.98 3.57 -6.96
C GLY A 79 19.40 4.61 -5.99
N LYS A 80 18.10 4.52 -5.67
CA LYS A 80 17.38 5.49 -4.86
C LYS A 80 17.40 5.06 -3.41
N GLN A 81 17.55 6.04 -2.52
CA GLN A 81 17.49 5.78 -1.09
C GLN A 81 16.08 5.29 -0.71
N THR A 82 16.00 4.17 0.00
CA THR A 82 14.73 3.64 0.49
C THR A 82 14.77 3.55 2.01
N ARG A 83 13.73 4.05 2.70
CA ARG A 83 13.69 4.07 4.17
C ARG A 83 12.34 3.63 4.71
N VAL A 84 12.34 3.07 5.92
CA VAL A 84 11.13 2.65 6.62
C VAL A 84 10.91 3.54 7.84
N VAL A 85 9.73 4.16 7.92
CA VAL A 85 9.33 5.00 9.06
C VAL A 85 8.30 4.24 9.89
N LYS A 86 8.64 4.00 11.16
CA LYS A 86 7.85 3.16 12.08
C LYS A 86 7.08 3.95 13.14
N GLY A 87 7.39 5.20 13.38
CA GLY A 87 6.82 5.95 14.50
C GLY A 87 7.08 7.44 14.42
N LEU A 88 7.09 8.09 15.58
CA LEU A 88 7.32 9.53 15.66
C LEU A 88 8.74 9.90 15.15
N PRO A 89 8.89 11.08 14.51
CA PRO A 89 10.18 11.71 14.37
C PRO A 89 10.86 11.89 15.73
N GLY A 90 12.19 11.74 15.79
CA GLY A 90 12.95 11.79 17.04
C GLY A 90 12.81 13.10 17.84
N ASP A 91 12.40 14.18 17.17
CA ASP A 91 12.21 15.49 17.79
C ASP A 91 10.86 15.65 18.52
N ILE A 92 9.99 14.63 18.46
CA ILE A 92 8.63 14.70 19.00
C ILE A 92 8.46 13.65 20.09
N SER A 93 8.14 14.11 21.29
CA SER A 93 7.87 13.27 22.45
C SER A 93 6.39 13.33 22.83
N THR A 94 5.82 12.20 23.27
CA THR A 94 4.46 12.14 23.79
C THR A 94 4.43 12.56 25.26
N ALA A 95 3.54 13.49 25.59
CA ALA A 95 3.28 13.87 26.98
C ALA A 95 2.29 12.87 27.64
N GLY A 96 2.40 12.69 28.96
CA GLY A 96 1.33 12.05 29.75
C GLY A 96 1.21 10.53 29.67
N GLY A 97 2.28 9.81 29.34
CA GLY A 97 2.28 8.33 29.34
C GLY A 97 1.55 7.70 28.14
N VAL A 98 1.25 8.49 27.11
CA VAL A 98 0.70 7.98 25.85
C VAL A 98 1.78 7.22 25.10
N PHE A 99 1.58 5.92 24.93
CA PHE A 99 2.47 5.05 24.16
C PHE A 99 2.05 5.02 22.70
N VAL A 100 2.96 5.41 21.80
CA VAL A 100 2.79 5.24 20.36
C VAL A 100 3.66 4.06 19.93
N PRO A 101 3.08 2.97 19.40
CA PRO A 101 3.86 1.82 18.98
C PRO A 101 4.67 2.12 17.71
N ASP A 102 5.93 1.67 17.69
CA ASP A 102 6.84 1.73 16.55
C ASP A 102 6.53 0.65 15.49
N ASN A 103 5.29 0.61 15.02
CA ASN A 103 4.82 -0.32 13.98
C ASN A 103 4.23 0.36 12.75
N GLY A 104 4.33 1.69 12.67
CA GLY A 104 3.91 2.51 11.54
C GLY A 104 2.40 2.72 11.41
N ARG A 105 1.58 1.96 12.16
CA ARG A 105 0.10 1.95 12.00
C ARG A 105 -0.54 3.29 12.33
N LEU A 106 0.07 4.06 13.23
CA LEU A 106 -0.45 5.37 13.64
C LEU A 106 0.17 6.53 12.86
N ASN A 107 1.09 6.28 11.92
CA ASN A 107 1.81 7.36 11.22
C ASN A 107 0.88 8.30 10.45
N SER A 108 -0.21 7.79 9.87
CA SER A 108 -1.17 8.64 9.16
C SER A 108 -1.93 9.58 10.12
N ILE A 109 -2.40 9.06 11.26
CA ILE A 109 -3.10 9.87 12.28
C ILE A 109 -2.14 10.87 12.91
N LEU A 110 -0.91 10.44 13.17
CA LEU A 110 0.14 11.30 13.69
C LEU A 110 0.47 12.44 12.72
N ALA A 111 0.59 12.15 11.42
CA ALA A 111 0.84 13.18 10.41
C ALA A 111 -0.28 14.23 10.37
N LEU A 112 -1.55 13.80 10.47
CA LEU A 112 -2.70 14.70 10.57
C LEU A 112 -2.69 15.51 11.87
N LEU A 113 -2.32 14.90 13.01
CA LEU A 113 -2.28 15.62 14.28
C LEU A 113 -1.17 16.69 14.31
N LEU A 114 -0.03 16.40 13.67
CA LEU A 114 1.13 17.29 13.65
C LEU A 114 1.03 18.40 12.60
N HIS A 115 0.43 18.10 11.44
CA HIS A 115 0.45 18.99 10.27
C HIS A 115 -0.94 19.24 9.64
N GLY A 116 -2.03 18.74 10.22
CA GLY A 116 -3.38 18.94 9.71
C GLY A 116 -3.90 20.35 10.01
N ASP A 117 -3.48 21.31 9.21
CA ASP A 117 -3.92 22.71 9.28
C ASP A 117 -5.10 23.02 8.33
N GLN A 118 -5.32 22.19 7.32
CA GLN A 118 -6.41 22.30 6.35
C GLN A 118 -7.68 21.58 6.80
N ASN A 119 -8.82 22.25 6.66
CA ASN A 119 -10.15 21.69 6.94
C ASN A 119 -11.03 21.79 5.68
N CYS A 120 -11.88 20.79 5.44
CA CYS A 120 -12.83 20.75 4.31
C CYS A 120 -14.14 21.52 4.57
N ILE A 121 -14.35 22.02 5.79
CA ILE A 121 -15.48 22.87 6.12
C ILE A 121 -15.15 24.31 5.75
N VAL A 122 -15.85 24.82 4.73
CA VAL A 122 -15.95 26.27 4.53
C VAL A 122 -16.74 26.79 5.73
N HIS A 123 -16.08 27.48 6.66
CA HIS A 123 -16.79 28.28 7.63
C HIS A 123 -17.56 29.34 6.84
N ILE A 124 -18.85 29.12 6.62
CA ILE A 124 -19.79 30.20 6.35
C ILE A 124 -19.93 30.93 7.67
N THR A 125 -18.90 31.69 8.04
CA THR A 125 -19.07 32.76 9.00
C THR A 125 -19.86 33.80 8.23
N ALA A 126 -21.19 33.67 8.22
CA ALA A 126 -22.03 34.82 7.99
C ALA A 126 -21.51 35.88 8.98
N PRO A 127 -21.11 37.08 8.52
CA PRO A 127 -20.70 38.13 9.43
C PRO A 127 -21.84 38.30 10.42
N ILE A 128 -21.53 38.16 11.71
CA ILE A 128 -22.47 38.42 12.78
C ILE A 128 -22.68 39.93 12.80
N THR A 129 -23.54 40.44 11.91
CA THR A 129 -24.13 41.76 12.04
C THR A 129 -25.20 41.65 13.12
N PRO A 130 -25.15 42.44 14.21
CA PRO A 130 -26.20 42.43 15.20
C PRO A 130 -27.49 42.95 14.55
N ALA A 131 -28.48 42.07 14.40
CA ALA A 131 -29.79 42.40 13.87
C ALA A 131 -30.57 43.24 14.89
N VAL A 132 -31.01 44.44 14.47
CA VAL A 132 -32.16 45.15 15.02
C VAL A 132 -33.30 44.99 14.00
N GLU A 133 -34.49 44.71 14.52
CA GLU A 133 -35.77 44.39 13.85
C GLU A 133 -36.21 45.39 12.76
N GLU A 134 -36.88 44.89 11.70
CA GLU A 134 -38.34 45.01 11.51
C GLU A 134 -38.84 44.26 10.24
N VAL A 135 -40.11 43.85 10.28
CA VAL A 135 -40.94 43.11 9.28
C VAL A 135 -42.18 43.99 8.99
N PRO A 136 -43.03 43.85 7.94
CA PRO A 136 -43.01 43.16 6.61
C PRO A 136 -43.42 44.08 5.41
N SER A 137 -43.24 43.60 4.17
CA SER A 137 -44.03 43.90 2.94
C SER A 137 -43.27 43.25 1.76
N GLY A 138 -43.79 42.52 0.78
CA GLY A 138 -45.10 42.14 0.28
C GLY A 138 -44.84 41.59 -1.14
N GLU A 139 -45.46 40.46 -1.49
CA GLU A 139 -45.80 39.98 -2.85
C GLU A 139 -44.68 39.78 -3.92
N ASP A 140 -44.35 38.52 -4.23
CA ASP A 140 -44.75 37.85 -5.49
C ASP A 140 -44.02 36.51 -5.70
N CYS A 141 -44.78 35.49 -6.09
CA CYS A 141 -44.37 34.18 -6.59
C CYS A 141 -45.12 34.02 -7.92
N PRO A 142 -44.59 33.45 -9.03
CA PRO A 142 -44.33 31.99 -9.15
C PRO A 142 -43.12 31.71 -10.11
N THR A 143 -42.69 30.49 -10.49
CA THR A 143 -43.35 29.21 -10.74
C THR A 143 -42.28 28.10 -10.93
N ALA A 144 -42.71 26.85 -10.73
CA ALA A 144 -42.38 25.63 -11.46
C ALA A 144 -41.27 24.71 -10.90
N ASP A 145 -41.76 23.59 -10.36
CA ASP A 145 -41.10 22.37 -9.90
C ASP A 145 -40.65 21.45 -11.08
N PRO A 146 -40.48 20.11 -10.91
CA PRO A 146 -39.18 19.46 -10.95
C PRO A 146 -39.11 18.40 -12.06
N ALA A 147 -37.94 17.83 -12.35
CA ALA A 147 -37.89 16.57 -13.10
C ALA A 147 -36.58 15.82 -12.84
N THR A 148 -36.68 14.86 -11.93
CA THR A 148 -36.03 13.55 -11.95
C THR A 148 -35.88 13.01 -13.37
N ASN A 149 -34.71 12.47 -13.75
CA ASN A 149 -34.70 11.12 -14.31
C ASN A 149 -33.35 10.42 -14.22
N SER A 150 -33.46 9.18 -13.75
CA SER A 150 -32.52 8.07 -13.80
C SER A 150 -32.22 7.62 -15.22
N ASN A 151 -31.11 6.89 -15.37
CA ASN A 151 -30.88 5.71 -16.23
C ASN A 151 -29.38 5.60 -16.53
N SER A 152 -28.74 4.46 -16.77
CA SER A 152 -28.95 3.03 -16.52
C SER A 152 -27.69 2.35 -17.11
N LEU A 153 -27.41 1.13 -16.66
CA LEU A 153 -26.37 0.22 -17.15
C LEU A 153 -26.48 -0.03 -18.68
N ASP A 154 -25.34 -0.34 -19.32
CA ASP A 154 -25.32 -1.28 -20.46
C ASP A 154 -23.94 -1.98 -20.61
N GLU A 155 -24.01 -3.29 -20.87
CA GLU A 155 -22.90 -4.18 -21.25
C GLU A 155 -22.78 -4.23 -22.79
N GLY A 156 -21.59 -4.52 -23.32
CA GLY A 156 -21.43 -4.77 -24.76
C GLY A 156 -20.12 -5.46 -25.11
N SER A 157 -20.23 -6.76 -25.42
CA SER A 157 -19.18 -7.67 -25.90
C SER A 157 -18.89 -7.49 -27.40
N SER A 158 -17.64 -7.68 -27.84
CA SER A 158 -17.36 -8.27 -29.17
C SER A 158 -15.98 -8.94 -29.22
N SER A 159 -15.96 -10.11 -29.86
CA SER A 159 -14.84 -11.02 -30.08
C SER A 159 -14.22 -10.82 -31.46
N SER A 160 -12.95 -11.20 -31.63
CA SER A 160 -12.47 -11.87 -32.86
C SER A 160 -11.16 -12.63 -32.62
N GLU A 161 -11.08 -13.82 -33.20
CA GLU A 161 -10.01 -14.81 -33.10
C GLU A 161 -8.96 -14.62 -34.22
N GLY A 162 -7.75 -15.14 -33.97
CA GLY A 162 -6.73 -15.40 -34.99
C GLY A 162 -5.73 -16.45 -34.49
N VAL A 163 -5.75 -17.65 -35.08
CA VAL A 163 -4.93 -18.82 -34.76
C VAL A 163 -3.70 -18.91 -35.67
N ALA A 164 -2.52 -19.26 -35.16
CA ALA A 164 -1.55 -20.16 -35.84
C ALA A 164 -0.33 -20.56 -34.95
N GLN A 165 -0.36 -21.84 -34.54
CA GLN A 165 0.70 -22.87 -34.43
C GLN A 165 2.05 -22.67 -33.69
N ALA A 166 2.30 -23.66 -32.81
CA ALA A 166 3.54 -24.00 -32.10
C ALA A 166 4.66 -24.54 -33.01
N PRO A 167 5.92 -24.55 -32.51
CA PRO A 167 6.49 -25.87 -32.20
C PRO A 167 7.39 -25.94 -30.94
N THR A 168 7.59 -27.20 -30.53
CA THR A 168 8.59 -27.79 -29.63
C THR A 168 8.56 -27.49 -28.13
N GLU A 169 8.21 -28.54 -27.39
CA GLU A 169 8.38 -28.73 -25.95
C GLU A 169 9.87 -28.62 -25.57
N ASP A 170 10.21 -27.52 -24.89
CA ASP A 170 11.34 -27.50 -23.96
C ASP A 170 10.75 -27.41 -22.55
N ALA A 171 11.16 -28.33 -21.68
CA ALA A 171 10.76 -28.39 -20.28
C ALA A 171 10.75 -26.98 -19.65
N PRO A 172 9.69 -26.60 -18.89
CA PRO A 172 9.61 -25.26 -18.33
C PRO A 172 10.76 -25.10 -17.34
N LYS A 173 11.82 -24.39 -17.78
CA LYS A 173 12.87 -23.89 -16.89
C LYS A 173 12.15 -22.96 -15.93
N LYS A 174 11.83 -23.47 -14.73
CA LYS A 174 11.22 -22.73 -13.63
C LYS A 174 12.03 -21.44 -13.50
N LYS A 175 11.48 -20.31 -13.95
CA LYS A 175 12.13 -19.01 -13.81
C LYS A 175 12.46 -18.91 -12.34
N ARG A 176 13.75 -18.83 -12.02
CA ARG A 176 14.21 -18.80 -10.63
C ARG A 176 13.51 -17.60 -9.99
N SER A 177 12.74 -17.85 -8.93
CA SER A 177 12.03 -16.80 -8.20
C SER A 177 13.07 -15.74 -7.83
N ILE A 178 12.79 -14.48 -8.12
CA ILE A 178 13.71 -13.37 -7.84
C ILE A 178 13.97 -13.31 -6.34
N TRP A 179 12.97 -13.67 -5.54
CA TRP A 179 13.11 -13.96 -4.13
C TRP A 179 14.13 -15.03 -3.75
N GLU A 180 14.30 -16.13 -4.49
CA GLU A 180 15.33 -17.13 -4.15
C GLU A 180 16.73 -16.54 -4.29
N LEU A 181 16.92 -15.69 -5.30
CA LEU A 181 18.16 -14.96 -5.48
C LEU A 181 18.36 -13.88 -4.41
N PHE A 182 17.28 -13.19 -4.03
CA PHE A 182 17.31 -12.22 -2.93
C PHE A 182 17.61 -12.88 -1.57
N LYS A 183 16.95 -14.01 -1.26
CA LYS A 183 17.21 -14.81 -0.06
C LYS A 183 18.67 -15.22 0.01
N ARG A 184 19.22 -15.71 -1.11
CA ARG A 184 20.64 -16.08 -1.20
C ARG A 184 21.57 -14.87 -0.99
N ALA A 185 21.23 -13.72 -1.56
CA ALA A 185 22.00 -12.49 -1.35
C ALA A 185 21.99 -12.05 0.13
N LEU A 186 20.84 -12.17 0.82
CA LEU A 186 20.75 -11.87 2.25
C LEU A 186 21.58 -12.84 3.10
N THR A 187 21.56 -14.14 2.80
CA THR A 187 22.36 -15.13 3.56
C THR A 187 23.85 -14.92 3.37
N ASP A 188 24.28 -14.53 2.17
CA ASP A 188 25.69 -14.25 1.87
C ASP A 188 26.21 -12.99 2.62
N GLU A 189 25.35 -11.98 2.89
CA GLU A 189 25.69 -10.81 3.71
C GLU A 189 25.78 -11.12 5.21
N GLU A 190 24.93 -12.02 5.73
CA GLU A 190 24.99 -12.42 7.15
C GLU A 190 26.26 -13.23 7.45
N GLU A 191 26.69 -14.13 6.57
CA GLU A 191 27.92 -14.93 6.75
C GLU A 191 29.21 -14.08 6.71
N THR A 192 29.23 -13.03 5.88
CA THR A 192 30.39 -12.13 5.76
C THR A 192 30.56 -11.16 6.92
N THR A 193 29.51 -10.96 7.74
CA THR A 193 29.56 -10.09 8.92
C THR A 193 30.00 -10.82 10.19
N ILE A 194 30.10 -12.17 10.15
CA ILE A 194 30.42 -13.03 11.31
C ILE A 194 31.88 -13.58 11.25
N SER A 195 32.64 -13.34 10.17
CA SER A 195 34.10 -13.62 10.09
C SER A 195 34.95 -12.37 10.33
#